data_AF-A0A661BPY3-F1
#
_entry.id   AF-A0A661BPY3-F1
#
_cell.length_a   1.000
_cell.length_b   1.000
_cell.length_c   1.000
_cell.angle_alpha   90.00
_cell.angle_beta   90.00
_cell.angle_gamma   90.00
#
_symmetry.space_group_name_H-M   'P 1'
#
loop_
_entity.id
_entity.type
_entity.pdbx_description
1 polymer ?
#
loop_
_entity_poly.entity_id
_entity_poly.type
_entity_poly.pdbx_seq_one_letter_code
_entity_poly.pdbx_strand_id
1 'polypeptide(L)' 'MKYHSYGIRTSLLAFFLLLGVGLFATPAYAAEKPNILVIWGDDIGHDNISAYSRGMMGGGTPNIDRIAKEGALMTD' A
#
# COMPACT_ATOMS: atom_id res chain seq x y z
N MET A 1 28.08 7.84 -48.70
CA MET A 1 28.28 6.64 -47.84
C MET A 1 28.06 6.87 -46.34
N LYS A 2 28.23 8.09 -45.77
CA LYS A 2 28.03 8.33 -44.32
C LYS A 2 26.57 8.18 -43.84
N TYR A 3 25.57 8.57 -44.64
CA TYR A 3 24.14 8.45 -44.29
C TYR A 3 23.69 7.02 -43.99
N HIS A 4 24.24 6.03 -44.69
CA HIS A 4 23.91 4.62 -44.49
C HIS A 4 24.47 4.09 -43.14
N SER A 5 25.60 4.64 -42.69
CA SER A 5 26.25 4.25 -41.43
C SER A 5 25.59 4.89 -40.20
N TYR A 6 24.99 6.09 -40.34
CA TYR A 6 24.23 6.72 -39.26
C TYR A 6 22.95 5.94 -38.93
N GLY A 7 22.20 5.49 -39.94
CA GLY A 7 20.97 4.71 -39.74
C GLY A 7 21.20 3.39 -38.98
N ILE A 8 22.32 2.70 -39.25
CA ILE A 8 22.66 1.44 -38.57
C ILE A 8 22.97 1.67 -37.09
N ARG A 9 23.67 2.77 -36.75
CA ARG A 9 24.04 3.10 -35.37
C ARG A 9 22.82 3.49 -34.53
N THR A 10 21.89 4.26 -35.08
CA THR A 10 20.62 4.57 -34.40
C THR A 10 19.76 3.33 -34.18
N SER A 11 19.71 2.42 -35.17
CA SER A 11 18.98 1.15 -35.04
C SER A 11 19.57 0.22 -33.97
N LEU A 12 20.90 0.15 -33.85
CA LEU A 12 21.56 -0.63 -32.81
C LEU A 12 21.31 -0.06 -31.41
N LEU A 13 21.38 1.26 -31.25
CA LEU A 13 21.05 1.93 -29.98
C LEU A 13 19.60 1.67 -29.57
N ALA A 14 18.66 1.79 -30.51
CA ALA A 14 17.25 1.48 -30.27
C ALA A 14 17.04 0.01 -29.88
N PHE A 15 17.76 -0.91 -30.53
CA PHE A 15 17.72 -2.34 -30.22
C PHE A 15 18.21 -2.64 -28.79
N PHE A 16 19.36 -2.10 -28.38
CA PHE A 16 19.87 -2.29 -27.02
C PHE A 16 19.00 -1.61 -25.95
N LEU A 17 18.39 -0.46 -26.27
CA LEU A 17 17.44 0.20 -25.38
C LEU A 17 16.19 -0.69 -25.16
N LEU A 18 15.63 -1.25 -26.23
CA LEU A 18 14.48 -2.16 -26.18
C LEU A 18 14.82 -3.46 -25.43
N LEU A 19 16.01 -4.02 -25.66
CA LEU A 19 16.48 -5.22 -24.97
C LEU A 19 16.65 -4.97 -23.46
N GLY A 20 17.18 -3.81 -23.08
CA GLY A 20 17.32 -3.39 -21.69
C GLY A 20 15.98 -3.30 -20.98
N VAL A 21 14.96 -2.69 -21.61
CA VAL A 21 13.62 -2.59 -21.02
C VAL A 21 12.99 -3.97 -20.80
N GLY A 22 13.20 -4.90 -21.74
CA GLY A 22 12.69 -6.28 -21.60
C GLY A 22 13.36 -7.08 -20.47
N LEU A 23 14.65 -6.86 -20.22
CA LEU A 23 15.42 -7.57 -19.20
C LEU A 23 15.11 -7.12 -17.75
N PHE A 24 14.64 -5.89 -17.57
CA PHE A 24 14.30 -5.34 -16.26
C PHE A 24 12.80 -5.30 -15.97
N ALA A 25 11.97 -5.92 -16.81
CA ALA A 25 10.54 -6.04 -16.56
C ALA A 25 10.27 -7.08 -15.47
N THR A 26 10.03 -6.63 -14.23
CA THR A 26 9.58 -7.50 -13.14
C THR A 26 8.09 -7.82 -13.30
N PRO A 27 7.67 -9.10 -13.20
CA PRO A 27 6.26 -9.44 -13.23
C PRO A 27 5.54 -8.82 -12.02
N ALA A 28 4.47 -8.06 -12.28
CA ALA A 28 3.58 -7.60 -11.23
C ALA A 28 2.61 -8.74 -10.88
N TYR A 29 2.75 -9.29 -9.68
CA TYR A 29 1.75 -10.21 -9.14
C TYR A 29 0.58 -9.41 -8.58
N ALA A 30 -0.63 -9.83 -8.89
CA ALA A 30 -1.82 -9.28 -8.25
C ALA A 30 -1.74 -9.55 -6.75
N ALA A 31 -2.07 -8.54 -5.93
CA ALA A 31 -2.21 -8.76 -4.50
C ALA A 31 -3.29 -9.81 -4.24
N GLU A 32 -3.05 -10.69 -3.27
CA GLU A 32 -4.08 -11.62 -2.83
C GLU A 32 -5.30 -10.84 -2.32
N LYS A 33 -6.49 -11.41 -2.54
CA LYS A 33 -7.74 -10.80 -2.08
C LYS A 33 -7.71 -10.74 -0.54
N PRO A 34 -7.84 -9.55 0.08
CA PRO A 34 -7.82 -9.45 1.53
C PRO A 34 -9.10 -10.03 2.15
N ASN A 35 -8.97 -10.53 3.38
CA ASN A 35 -10.12 -10.88 4.21
C ASN A 35 -10.65 -9.60 4.90
N ILE A 36 -11.97 -9.42 4.92
CA ILE A 36 -12.62 -8.26 5.53
C ILE A 36 -13.47 -8.76 6.70
N LEU A 37 -13.21 -8.24 7.90
CA LEU A 37 -14.01 -8.46 9.10
C LEU A 37 -14.55 -7.11 9.59
N VAL A 38 -15.86 -7.04 9.79
CA VAL A 38 -16.52 -5.88 10.38
C VAL A 38 -17.02 -6.26 11.77
N ILE A 39 -16.62 -5.49 12.77
CA ILE A 39 -17.08 -5.62 14.16
C ILE A 39 -17.85 -4.35 14.48
N TRP A 40 -19.11 -4.50 14.88
CA TRP A 40 -19.99 -3.38 15.24
C TRP A 40 -20.44 -3.54 16.69
N GLY A 41 -20.19 -2.51 17.50
CA GLY A 41 -20.68 -2.44 18.88
C GLY A 41 -22.09 -1.86 18.93
N ASP A 42 -22.96 -2.45 19.74
CA ASP A 42 -24.29 -1.90 20.04
C ASP A 42 -24.21 -0.93 21.21
N ASP A 43 -24.88 0.22 21.12
CA ASP A 43 -24.89 1.28 22.15
C ASP A 43 -23.51 1.65 22.75
N ILE A 44 -22.46 1.61 21.94
CA ILE A 44 -21.09 2.02 22.35
C ILE A 44 -20.83 3.47 21.92
N GLY A 45 -20.60 4.33 22.91
CA GLY A 45 -20.16 5.71 22.71
C GLY A 45 -18.65 5.84 22.53
N HIS A 46 -18.22 6.97 21.98
CA HIS A 46 -16.82 7.31 21.74
C HIS A 46 -15.96 7.15 23.00
N ASP A 47 -16.45 7.62 24.15
CA ASP A 47 -15.68 7.63 25.39
C ASP A 47 -15.50 6.24 26.04
N ASN A 48 -16.34 5.26 25.66
CA ASN A 48 -16.23 3.88 26.13
C ASN A 48 -14.99 3.16 25.60
N ILE A 49 -14.42 3.64 24.48
CA ILE A 49 -13.24 3.08 23.85
C ILE A 49 -12.02 3.90 24.27
N SER A 50 -11.06 3.27 24.95
CA SER A 50 -9.93 4.00 25.54
C SER A 50 -8.96 4.58 24.51
N ALA A 51 -8.95 4.08 23.28
CA ALA A 51 -8.23 4.70 22.17
C ALA A 51 -8.69 6.15 21.91
N TYR A 52 -9.95 6.45 22.19
CA TYR A 52 -10.56 7.77 22.02
C TYR A 52 -10.51 8.62 23.29
N SER A 53 -10.85 8.04 24.44
CA SER A 53 -10.92 8.78 25.71
C SER A 53 -9.59 8.80 26.48
N ARG A 54 -8.54 8.11 26.02
CA ARG A 54 -7.27 7.94 26.75
C ARG A 54 -7.45 7.41 28.17
N GLY A 55 -8.43 6.51 28.34
CA GLY A 55 -8.73 5.86 29.62
C GLY A 55 -9.47 6.75 30.63
N MET A 56 -10.00 7.90 30.22
CA MET A 56 -10.75 8.80 31.12
C MET A 56 -12.01 8.17 31.73
N MET A 57 -12.59 7.15 31.08
CA MET A 57 -13.75 6.40 31.60
C MET A 57 -13.40 5.26 32.57
N GLY A 58 -12.16 5.19 33.06
CA GLY A 58 -11.78 4.31 34.17
C GLY A 58 -11.52 2.85 33.82
N GLY A 59 -11.59 2.48 32.53
CA GLY A 59 -11.25 1.15 32.01
C GLY A 59 -10.51 1.23 30.67
N GLY A 60 -9.75 0.17 30.35
CA GLY A 60 -9.04 0.04 29.07
C GLY A 60 -9.68 -0.99 28.15
N THR A 61 -9.55 -0.79 26.84
CA THR A 61 -10.02 -1.71 25.79
C THR A 61 -8.81 -2.29 25.04
N PRO A 62 -7.97 -3.13 25.68
CA PRO A 62 -6.61 -3.42 25.21
C PRO A 62 -6.53 -4.01 23.80
N ASN A 63 -7.53 -4.80 23.38
CA ASN A 63 -7.59 -5.34 22.02
C ASN A 63 -7.97 -4.27 20.98
N ILE A 64 -8.89 -3.36 21.31
CA ILE A 64 -9.31 -2.27 20.42
C ILE A 64 -8.21 -1.21 20.35
N ASP A 65 -7.58 -0.90 21.49
CA ASP A 65 -6.43 0.01 21.56
C ASP A 65 -5.26 -0.48 20.71
N ARG A 66 -4.99 -1.79 20.71
CA ARG A 66 -3.97 -2.40 19.85
C ARG A 66 -4.32 -2.23 18.36
N ILE A 67 -5.56 -2.48 17.97
CA ILE A 67 -6.01 -2.28 16.57
C ILE A 67 -5.86 -0.81 16.15
N ALA A 68 -6.22 0.13 17.01
CA ALA A 68 -6.02 1.56 16.75
C ALA A 68 -4.54 1.94 16.58
N LYS A 69 -3.65 1.36 17.40
CA LYS A 69 -2.20 1.60 17.35
C LYS A 69 -1.53 0.98 16.13
N GLU A 70 -1.96 -0.22 15.73
CA GLU A 70 -1.40 -0.96 14.59
C GLU A 70 -2.00 -0.53 13.25
N GLY A 71 -3.16 0.13 13.28
CA GLY A 71 -3.91 0.57 12.11
C GLY A 71 -4.14 2.08 12.10
N ALA A 72 -5.41 2.46 11.94
CA ALA A 72 -5.85 3.85 11.91
C ALA A 72 -6.96 4.07 12.93
N LEU A 73 -7.00 5.28 13.49
CA LEU A 73 -8.06 5.75 14.39
C LEU A 73 -8.82 6.89 13.70
N MET A 74 -10.14 6.78 13.60
CA MET A 74 -11.00 7.78 12.94
C MET A 74 -11.44 8.83 13.95
N THR A 75 -11.20 10.12 13.72
CA THR A 75 -11.32 11.16 14.77
C THR A 75 -12.33 12.27 14.48
N ASP A 76 -13.06 12.19 13.37
CA ASP A 76 -14.03 13.20 12.89
C ASP A 76 -15.40 12.53 12.63
#